data_AF-A0A7S0F6R4-F1
#
_entry.id   AF-A0A7S0F6R4-F1
#
_cell.length_a   1.000
_cell.length_b   1.000
_cell.length_c   1.000
_cell.angle_alpha   90.00
_cell.angle_beta   90.00
_cell.angle_gamma   90.00
#
_symmetry.space_group_name_H-M   'P 1'
#
loop_
_entity.id
_entity.type
_entity.pdbx_description
1 polymer ?
#
loop_
_entity_poly.entity_id
_entity_poly.type
_entity_poly.pdbx_seq_one_letter_code
_entity_poly.pdbx_strand_id
1 'polypeptide(L)'
;MEYFTELAERVKVVHENDVFLPSEYLYEKIFCGMLIVAAGCTVVYLASFYILDNVLKVETKSAQHRSKLCYQITNLVFNTVIALSGLYLEYILVPSLDQYDSTNDIDIITGYQEVYLVSTLQLGYQLWAIPVGILYAGENATMIIHHFAVVISATTSGCLTNGFRMYSPFFYGIMEISSLPLSIMNTIKENPDTLQRQYPTANLVSRVTFGASFLFIRTYLCAYRWPRFLLLNFMTVYTKPAWDLHKIFMVVQFSLAVFLNNVQFYWAFLILKGFAKLLLPSKKTKTKKT
;
A
#
# COMPACT_ATOMS: atom_id res chain seq x y z
N MET A 1 -17.55 2.63 -29.27
CA MET A 1 -18.77 2.39 -28.46
C MET A 1 -19.06 0.91 -28.34
N GLU A 2 -19.01 0.14 -29.42
CA GLU A 2 -19.20 -1.32 -29.44
C GLU A 2 -18.41 -2.08 -28.36
N TYR A 3 -17.09 -1.89 -28.27
CA TYR A 3 -16.25 -2.50 -27.23
C TYR A 3 -16.77 -2.27 -25.79
N PHE A 4 -17.26 -1.07 -25.49
CA PHE A 4 -17.76 -0.75 -24.14
C PHE A 4 -19.07 -1.46 -23.85
N THR A 5 -19.95 -1.57 -24.85
CA THR A 5 -21.19 -2.34 -24.74
C THR A 5 -20.89 -3.82 -24.51
N GLU A 6 -19.99 -4.40 -25.31
CA GLU A 6 -19.59 -5.81 -25.14
C GLU A 6 -18.96 -6.07 -23.78
N LEU A 7 -18.05 -5.19 -23.33
CA LEU A 7 -17.45 -5.29 -22.01
C LEU A 7 -18.49 -5.20 -20.90
N ALA A 8 -19.46 -4.29 -21.02
CA ALA A 8 -20.54 -4.17 -20.06
C ALA A 8 -21.40 -5.45 -20.00
N GLU A 9 -21.74 -6.05 -21.15
CA GLU A 9 -22.48 -7.32 -21.18
C GLU A 9 -21.71 -8.46 -20.52
N ARG A 10 -20.38 -8.57 -20.77
CA ARG A 10 -19.55 -9.57 -20.09
C ARG A 10 -19.54 -9.34 -18.58
N VAL A 11 -19.27 -8.12 -18.13
CA VAL A 11 -19.14 -7.79 -16.71
C VAL A 11 -20.46 -7.94 -15.95
N LYS A 12 -21.64 -7.87 -16.59
CA LYS A 12 -22.92 -8.11 -15.90
C LYS A 12 -22.99 -9.47 -15.20
N VAL A 13 -22.38 -10.50 -15.79
CA VAL A 13 -22.38 -11.88 -15.27
C VAL A 13 -21.75 -11.95 -13.87
N VAL A 14 -20.84 -11.04 -13.52
CA VAL A 14 -20.19 -11.04 -12.19
C VAL A 14 -21.16 -10.71 -11.05
N HIS A 15 -22.34 -10.16 -11.35
CA HIS A 15 -23.37 -9.86 -10.35
C HIS A 15 -24.29 -11.04 -10.05
N GLU A 16 -24.16 -12.15 -10.78
CA GLU A 16 -24.90 -13.40 -10.53
C GLU A 16 -24.31 -14.17 -9.34
N ASN A 17 -23.04 -13.90 -9.01
CA ASN A 17 -22.36 -14.47 -7.85
C ASN A 17 -22.80 -13.80 -6.54
N ASP A 18 -22.67 -14.53 -5.44
CA ASP A 18 -22.76 -13.95 -4.10
C ASP A 18 -21.79 -12.78 -3.95
N VAL A 19 -22.14 -11.77 -3.15
CA VAL A 19 -21.28 -10.59 -2.97
C VAL A 19 -19.99 -10.94 -2.20
N PHE A 20 -20.12 -11.79 -1.19
CA PHE A 20 -19.01 -12.20 -0.33
C PHE A 20 -18.50 -13.57 -0.76
N LEU A 21 -17.20 -13.79 -0.56
CA LEU A 21 -16.65 -15.13 -0.62
C LEU A 21 -17.31 -16.03 0.46
N PRO A 22 -17.25 -17.37 0.30
CA PRO A 22 -17.78 -18.30 1.29
C PRO A 22 -17.31 -17.97 2.70
N SER A 23 -18.21 -18.06 3.69
CA SER A 23 -17.91 -17.67 5.07
C SER A 23 -16.75 -18.48 5.65
N GLU A 24 -16.70 -19.79 5.39
CA GLU A 24 -15.59 -20.68 5.79
C GLU A 24 -14.25 -20.15 5.30
N TYR A 25 -14.18 -19.75 4.03
CA TYR A 25 -13.00 -19.14 3.44
C TYR A 25 -12.60 -17.84 4.15
N LEU A 26 -13.58 -16.95 4.41
CA LEU A 26 -13.32 -15.68 5.09
C LEU A 26 -12.75 -15.88 6.49
N TYR A 27 -13.32 -16.81 7.26
CA TYR A 27 -12.85 -17.12 8.60
C TYR A 27 -11.44 -17.70 8.58
N GLU A 28 -11.21 -18.76 7.79
CA GLU A 28 -9.95 -19.49 7.77
C GLU A 28 -8.80 -18.66 7.18
N LYS A 29 -9.04 -17.96 6.08
CA LYS A 29 -7.98 -17.32 5.29
C LYS A 29 -7.79 -15.86 5.63
N ILE A 30 -8.87 -15.13 5.84
CA ILE A 30 -8.83 -13.66 5.99
C ILE A 30 -8.83 -13.27 7.46
N PHE A 31 -9.85 -13.62 8.24
CA PHE A 31 -10.00 -13.12 9.61
C PHE A 31 -8.94 -13.67 10.56
N CYS A 32 -8.69 -14.97 10.56
CA CYS A 32 -7.61 -15.54 11.37
C CYS A 32 -6.24 -14.98 10.98
N GLY A 33 -5.94 -14.91 9.67
CA GLY A 33 -4.69 -14.36 9.18
C GLY A 33 -4.50 -12.88 9.55
N MET A 34 -5.54 -12.07 9.41
CA MET A 34 -5.56 -10.65 9.78
C MET A 34 -5.23 -10.45 11.27
N LEU A 35 -5.84 -11.25 12.16
CA LEU A 35 -5.57 -11.19 13.60
C LEU A 35 -4.14 -11.63 13.94
N ILE A 36 -3.64 -12.68 13.30
CA ILE A 36 -2.25 -13.15 13.46
C ILE A 36 -1.26 -12.05 13.04
N VAL A 37 -1.52 -11.38 11.92
CA VAL A 37 -0.67 -10.29 11.42
C VAL A 37 -0.68 -9.11 12.39
N ALA A 38 -1.86 -8.66 12.85
CA ALA A 38 -1.97 -7.58 13.82
C ALA A 38 -1.29 -7.90 15.16
N ALA A 39 -1.41 -9.15 15.63
CA ALA A 39 -0.68 -9.63 16.80
C ALA A 39 0.84 -9.63 16.56
N GLY A 40 1.28 -10.08 15.39
CA GLY A 40 2.68 -10.01 14.96
C GLY A 40 3.23 -8.59 14.94
N CYS A 41 2.46 -7.61 14.43
CA CYS A 41 2.84 -6.20 14.47
C CYS A 41 3.03 -5.73 15.91
N THR A 42 2.12 -6.11 16.81
CA THR A 42 2.23 -5.77 18.23
C THR A 42 3.48 -6.39 18.87
N VAL A 43 3.80 -7.64 18.57
CA VAL A 43 5.01 -8.31 19.08
C VAL A 43 6.27 -7.58 18.60
N VAL A 44 6.37 -7.27 17.30
CA VAL A 44 7.52 -6.53 16.75
C VAL A 44 7.62 -5.14 17.35
N TYR A 45 6.49 -4.45 17.55
CA TYR A 45 6.44 -3.14 18.17
C TYR A 45 6.97 -3.15 19.61
N LEU A 46 6.52 -4.11 20.42
CA LEU A 46 6.98 -4.27 21.81
C LEU A 46 8.44 -4.73 21.88
N ALA A 47 8.85 -5.66 21.01
CA ALA A 47 10.25 -6.08 20.90
C ALA A 47 11.16 -4.90 20.51
N SER A 48 10.68 -3.98 19.67
CA SER A 48 11.42 -2.79 19.28
C SER A 48 11.71 -1.88 20.48
N PHE A 49 10.76 -1.71 21.42
CA PHE A 49 11.04 -1.01 22.68
C PHE A 49 12.14 -1.70 23.47
N TYR A 50 12.05 -3.02 23.64
CA TYR A 50 13.04 -3.77 24.39
C TYR A 50 14.44 -3.63 23.79
N ILE A 51 14.56 -3.75 22.46
CA ILE A 51 15.82 -3.62 21.73
C ILE A 51 16.39 -2.21 21.87
N LEU A 52 15.56 -1.17 21.67
CA LEU A 52 16.01 0.21 21.77
C LEU A 52 16.49 0.56 23.17
N ASP A 53 15.76 0.14 24.22
CA ASP A 53 16.07 0.50 25.60
C ASP A 53 17.24 -0.33 26.18
N ASN A 54 17.26 -1.65 25.93
CA ASN A 54 18.18 -2.56 26.61
C ASN A 54 19.40 -2.95 25.79
N VAL A 55 19.26 -3.07 24.47
CA VAL A 55 20.34 -3.53 23.59
C VAL A 55 21.10 -2.35 23.02
N LEU A 56 20.38 -1.41 22.40
CA LEU A 56 20.97 -0.27 21.71
C LEU A 56 21.14 0.95 22.63
N LYS A 57 20.42 1.00 23.76
CA LYS A 57 20.42 2.11 24.72
C LYS A 57 20.22 3.47 24.03
N VAL A 58 19.26 3.54 23.12
CA VAL A 58 18.99 4.75 22.34
C VAL A 58 18.31 5.78 23.23
N GLU A 59 18.99 6.88 23.50
CA GLU A 59 18.37 8.02 24.18
C GLU A 59 17.39 8.73 23.25
N THR A 60 16.10 8.72 23.62
CA THR A 60 15.04 9.40 22.88
C THR A 60 14.60 10.67 23.59
N LYS A 61 14.27 11.72 22.83
CA LYS A 61 13.83 13.02 23.36
C LYS A 61 12.53 12.96 24.15
N SER A 62 11.66 11.99 23.86
CA SER A 62 10.36 11.82 24.52
C SER A 62 9.83 10.39 24.33
N ALA A 63 8.87 9.99 25.17
CA ALA A 63 8.17 8.71 25.03
C ALA A 63 7.46 8.60 23.66
N GLN A 64 6.86 9.69 23.17
CA GLN A 64 6.21 9.72 21.86
C GLN A 64 7.21 9.52 20.71
N HIS A 65 8.39 10.15 20.80
CA HIS A 65 9.45 9.96 19.81
C HIS A 65 9.92 8.50 19.76
N ARG A 66 10.06 7.87 20.92
CA ARG A 66 10.38 6.44 21.04
C ARG A 66 9.28 5.56 20.44
N SER A 67 8.02 5.81 20.79
CA SER A 67 6.88 5.09 20.21
C SER A 67 6.84 5.18 18.70
N LYS A 68 7.14 6.36 18.14
CA LYS A 68 7.21 6.58 16.70
C LYS A 68 8.37 5.81 16.05
N LEU A 69 9.52 5.72 16.71
CA LEU A 69 10.65 4.92 16.24
C LEU A 69 10.32 3.42 16.21
N CYS A 70 9.72 2.88 17.28
CA CYS A 70 9.23 1.49 17.31
C CYS A 70 8.20 1.23 16.21
N TYR A 71 7.32 2.20 15.95
CA TYR A 71 6.33 2.13 14.88
C TYR A 71 7.00 2.07 13.51
N GLN A 72 8.01 2.90 13.24
CA GLN A 72 8.78 2.86 11.99
C GLN A 72 9.55 1.54 11.78
N ILE A 73 10.12 0.97 12.85
CA ILE A 73 10.76 -0.36 12.79
C ILE A 73 9.72 -1.42 12.43
N THR A 74 8.55 -1.38 13.05
CA THR A 74 7.46 -2.32 12.76
C THR A 74 7.00 -2.19 11.31
N ASN A 75 6.80 -0.96 10.82
CA ASN A 75 6.45 -0.70 9.43
C ASN A 75 7.52 -1.21 8.46
N LEU A 76 8.81 -1.03 8.76
CA LEU A 76 9.90 -1.55 7.94
C LEU A 76 9.85 -3.08 7.85
N VAL A 77 9.66 -3.77 8.97
CA VAL A 77 9.58 -5.24 9.01
C VAL A 77 8.38 -5.74 8.23
N PHE A 78 7.17 -5.21 8.49
CA PHE A 78 5.96 -5.71 7.85
C PHE A 78 5.86 -5.33 6.38
N ASN A 79 6.29 -4.12 5.98
CA ASN A 79 6.37 -3.77 4.56
C ASN A 79 7.38 -4.64 3.83
N THR A 80 8.45 -5.11 4.48
CA THR A 80 9.38 -6.08 3.88
C THR A 80 8.69 -7.42 3.63
N VAL A 81 7.97 -7.95 4.63
CA VAL A 81 7.21 -9.20 4.49
C VAL A 81 6.16 -9.09 3.38
N ILE A 82 5.41 -7.98 3.35
CA ILE A 82 4.39 -7.70 2.35
C ILE A 82 5.00 -7.57 0.96
N ALA A 83 6.12 -6.85 0.81
CA ALA A 83 6.81 -6.68 -0.46
C ALA A 83 7.35 -8.01 -1.01
N LEU A 84 7.99 -8.82 -0.17
CA LEU A 84 8.50 -10.13 -0.56
C LEU A 84 7.36 -11.08 -0.93
N SER A 85 6.25 -11.06 -0.18
CA SER A 85 5.05 -11.83 -0.51
C SER A 85 4.45 -11.39 -1.85
N GLY A 86 4.41 -10.08 -2.11
CA GLY A 86 3.99 -9.51 -3.39
C GLY A 86 4.83 -10.01 -4.56
N LEU A 87 6.15 -9.97 -4.42
CA LEU A 87 7.08 -10.46 -5.45
C LEU A 87 6.89 -11.96 -5.72
N TYR A 88 6.78 -12.76 -4.67
CA TYR A 88 6.54 -14.20 -4.80
C TYR A 88 5.21 -14.49 -5.50
N LEU A 89 4.12 -13.84 -5.07
CA LEU A 89 2.81 -14.08 -5.66
C LEU A 89 2.74 -13.59 -7.10
N GLU A 90 3.27 -12.41 -7.42
CA GLU A 90 3.21 -11.82 -8.76
C GLU A 90 4.03 -12.61 -9.79
N TYR A 91 5.26 -13.01 -9.43
CA TYR A 91 6.21 -13.55 -10.41
C TYR A 91 6.36 -15.07 -10.35
N ILE A 92 5.88 -15.72 -9.29
CA ILE A 92 5.98 -17.18 -9.12
C ILE A 92 4.59 -17.81 -9.09
N LEU A 93 3.73 -17.40 -8.15
CA LEU A 93 2.43 -18.08 -7.98
C LEU A 93 1.46 -17.76 -9.13
N VAL A 94 1.17 -16.49 -9.39
CA VAL A 94 0.16 -16.08 -10.39
C VAL A 94 0.42 -16.68 -11.78
N PRO A 95 1.65 -16.64 -12.33
CA PRO A 95 1.94 -17.25 -13.64
C PRO A 95 1.86 -18.78 -13.63
N SER A 96 1.90 -19.42 -12.45
CA SER A 96 1.82 -20.88 -12.31
C SER A 96 0.39 -21.41 -12.14
N LEU A 97 -0.61 -20.52 -11.99
CA LEU A 97 -2.00 -20.93 -11.86
C LEU A 97 -2.55 -21.37 -13.22
N ASP A 98 -3.23 -22.51 -13.27
CA ASP A 98 -3.84 -23.06 -14.49
C ASP A 98 -4.85 -22.09 -15.14
N GLN A 99 -5.46 -21.23 -14.32
CA GLN A 99 -6.42 -20.19 -14.71
C GLN A 99 -5.79 -18.82 -15.01
N TYR A 100 -4.47 -18.75 -15.25
CA TYR A 100 -3.82 -17.50 -15.59
C TYR A 100 -4.18 -17.05 -17.01
N ASP A 101 -5.18 -16.18 -17.09
CA ASP A 101 -5.49 -15.40 -18.29
C ASP A 101 -5.60 -13.91 -17.96
N SER A 102 -4.60 -13.14 -18.39
CA SER A 102 -4.55 -11.68 -18.23
C SER A 102 -5.46 -10.92 -19.20
N THR A 103 -6.12 -11.63 -20.12
CA THR A 103 -7.02 -11.06 -21.11
C THR A 103 -8.49 -11.31 -20.79
N ASN A 104 -8.79 -12.29 -19.92
CA ASN A 104 -10.15 -12.58 -19.47
C ASN A 104 -10.61 -11.62 -18.36
N ASP A 105 -11.53 -10.73 -18.72
CA ASP A 105 -12.09 -9.72 -17.80
C ASP A 105 -12.78 -10.31 -16.57
N ILE A 106 -13.42 -11.47 -16.71
CA ILE A 106 -14.19 -12.08 -15.63
C ILE A 106 -13.27 -12.71 -14.60
N ASP A 107 -12.21 -13.39 -15.07
CA ASP A 107 -11.21 -14.00 -14.19
C ASP A 107 -10.44 -12.92 -13.43
N ILE A 108 -10.15 -11.79 -14.08
CA ILE A 108 -9.52 -10.64 -13.41
C ILE A 108 -10.39 -10.10 -12.27
N ILE A 109 -11.71 -10.00 -12.46
CA ILE A 109 -12.64 -9.46 -11.46
C ILE A 109 -12.88 -10.46 -10.33
N THR A 110 -13.12 -11.74 -10.67
CA THR A 110 -13.70 -12.73 -9.74
C THR A 110 -12.72 -13.82 -9.29
N GLY A 111 -11.73 -14.14 -10.11
CA GLY A 111 -10.81 -15.26 -9.92
C GLY A 111 -9.66 -14.96 -8.94
N TYR A 112 -8.63 -15.81 -9.01
CA TYR A 112 -7.37 -15.69 -8.27
C TYR A 112 -7.57 -15.66 -6.74
N GLN A 113 -8.43 -16.51 -6.19
CA GLN A 113 -8.63 -16.58 -4.74
C GLN A 113 -7.34 -16.96 -4.00
N GLU A 114 -6.46 -17.70 -4.65
CA GLU A 114 -5.16 -18.17 -4.13
C GLU A 114 -4.23 -17.03 -3.72
N VAL A 115 -4.41 -15.81 -4.24
CA VAL A 115 -3.55 -14.64 -3.91
C VAL A 115 -4.07 -13.80 -2.72
N TYR A 116 -4.93 -14.37 -1.87
CA TYR A 116 -5.50 -13.69 -0.71
C TYR A 116 -4.48 -13.20 0.33
N LEU A 117 -3.29 -13.79 0.34
CA LEU A 117 -2.28 -13.59 1.38
C LEU A 117 -1.93 -12.10 1.53
N VAL A 118 -1.66 -11.39 0.43
CA VAL A 118 -1.27 -9.97 0.49
C VAL A 118 -2.40 -9.05 0.96
N SER A 119 -3.65 -9.36 0.61
CA SER A 119 -4.82 -8.63 1.11
C SER A 119 -4.99 -8.86 2.61
N THR A 120 -4.75 -10.08 3.08
CA THR A 120 -4.79 -10.44 4.51
C THR A 120 -3.68 -9.76 5.29
N LEU A 121 -2.45 -9.75 4.76
CA LEU A 121 -1.33 -9.03 5.35
C LEU A 121 -1.61 -7.52 5.44
N GLN A 122 -2.15 -6.91 4.38
CA GLN A 122 -2.55 -5.50 4.41
C GLN A 122 -3.66 -5.24 5.42
N LEU A 123 -4.73 -6.04 5.45
CA LEU A 123 -5.81 -5.84 6.43
C LEU A 123 -5.28 -5.88 7.86
N GLY A 124 -4.48 -6.89 8.21
CA GLY A 124 -3.95 -7.03 9.56
C GLY A 124 -3.01 -5.89 9.93
N TYR A 125 -2.09 -5.54 9.03
CA TYR A 125 -1.15 -4.45 9.25
C TYR A 125 -1.86 -3.09 9.38
N GLN A 126 -2.78 -2.76 8.47
CA GLN A 126 -3.44 -1.46 8.45
C GLN A 126 -4.39 -1.27 9.64
N LEU A 127 -5.13 -2.32 10.03
CA LEU A 127 -6.00 -2.27 11.21
C LEU A 127 -5.21 -2.14 12.51
N TRP A 128 -3.97 -2.64 12.56
CA TRP A 128 -3.04 -2.37 13.64
C TRP A 128 -2.45 -0.96 13.55
N ALA A 129 -2.06 -0.53 12.34
CA ALA A 129 -1.35 0.73 12.11
C ALA A 129 -2.21 1.96 12.38
N ILE A 130 -3.53 1.91 12.12
CA ILE A 130 -4.44 3.04 12.37
C ILE A 130 -4.47 3.45 13.86
N PRO A 131 -4.86 2.58 14.82
CA PRO A 131 -4.92 2.98 16.23
C PRO A 131 -3.54 3.32 16.79
N VAL A 132 -2.48 2.58 16.42
CA VAL A 132 -1.12 2.87 16.89
C VAL A 132 -0.58 4.18 16.29
N GLY A 133 -0.87 4.40 15.01
CA GLY A 133 -0.58 5.62 14.25
C GLY A 133 -1.15 6.86 14.92
N ILE A 134 -2.44 6.80 15.29
CA ILE A 134 -3.16 7.91 15.94
C ILE A 134 -2.67 8.12 17.37
N LEU A 135 -2.63 7.06 18.18
CA LEU A 135 -2.43 7.19 19.63
C LEU A 135 -0.97 7.34 20.04
N TYR A 136 -0.05 6.69 19.33
CA TYR A 136 1.34 6.54 19.78
C TYR A 136 2.38 7.10 18.81
N ALA A 137 2.16 7.01 17.50
CA ALA A 137 3.12 7.51 16.50
C ALA A 137 2.86 8.94 16.03
N GLY A 138 1.66 9.49 16.28
CA GLY A 138 1.28 10.83 15.85
C GLY A 138 1.29 10.99 14.33
N GLU A 139 0.75 10.01 13.61
CA GLU A 139 0.63 10.08 12.16
C GLU A 139 -0.28 11.23 11.72
N ASN A 140 0.06 11.84 10.59
CA ASN A 140 -0.76 12.92 10.03
C ASN A 140 -2.05 12.36 9.41
N ALA A 141 -3.08 13.21 9.32
CA ALA A 141 -4.39 12.83 8.80
C ALA A 141 -4.35 12.25 7.37
N THR A 142 -3.42 12.71 6.52
CA THR A 142 -3.28 12.18 5.14
C THR A 142 -2.86 10.71 5.14
N MET A 143 -1.93 10.33 6.02
CA MET A 143 -1.54 8.92 6.17
C MET A 143 -2.66 8.07 6.78
N ILE A 144 -3.41 8.60 7.75
CA ILE A 144 -4.57 7.88 8.29
C ILE A 144 -5.63 7.62 7.21
N ILE A 145 -5.96 8.63 6.39
CA ILE A 145 -6.88 8.47 5.26
C ILE A 145 -6.34 7.43 4.26
N HIS A 146 -5.03 7.44 4.01
CA HIS A 146 -4.38 6.42 3.17
C HIS A 146 -4.59 5.01 3.74
N HIS A 147 -4.33 4.79 5.03
CA HIS A 147 -4.53 3.49 5.67
C HIS A 147 -5.98 3.00 5.56
N PHE A 148 -6.97 3.87 5.80
CA PHE A 148 -8.38 3.53 5.58
C PHE A 148 -8.69 3.17 4.13
N ALA A 149 -8.12 3.91 3.17
CA ALA A 149 -8.29 3.60 1.75
C ALA A 149 -7.70 2.23 1.39
N VAL A 150 -6.55 1.87 1.97
CA VAL A 150 -5.95 0.54 1.82
C VAL A 150 -6.80 -0.54 2.48
N VAL A 151 -7.37 -0.31 3.67
CA VAL A 151 -8.30 -1.25 4.32
C VAL A 151 -9.51 -1.54 3.43
N ILE A 152 -10.15 -0.52 2.88
CA ILE A 152 -11.31 -0.68 1.98
C ILE A 152 -10.92 -1.44 0.70
N SER A 153 -9.79 -1.08 0.10
CA SER A 153 -9.26 -1.77 -1.08
C SER A 153 -8.96 -3.25 -0.77
N ALA A 154 -8.21 -3.52 0.29
CA ALA A 154 -7.85 -4.87 0.71
C ALA A 154 -9.07 -5.69 1.16
N THR A 155 -10.13 -5.06 1.68
CA THR A 155 -11.42 -5.72 1.97
C THR A 155 -12.11 -6.16 0.68
N THR A 156 -12.04 -5.35 -0.37
CA THR A 156 -12.58 -5.71 -1.70
C THR A 156 -11.90 -6.99 -2.20
N SER A 157 -10.57 -7.01 -2.23
CA SER A 157 -9.80 -8.17 -2.68
C SER A 157 -9.85 -9.36 -1.72
N GLY A 158 -9.85 -9.12 -0.41
CA GLY A 158 -9.87 -10.18 0.60
C GLY A 158 -11.24 -10.85 0.73
N CYS A 159 -12.32 -10.08 0.63
CA CYS A 159 -13.62 -10.53 1.12
C CYS A 159 -14.72 -10.65 0.05
N LEU A 160 -14.65 -9.92 -1.05
CA LEU A 160 -15.74 -9.87 -2.04
C LEU A 160 -15.46 -10.77 -3.23
N THR A 161 -16.47 -11.42 -3.80
CA THR A 161 -16.28 -12.22 -5.04
C THR A 161 -15.66 -11.38 -6.15
N ASN A 162 -16.14 -10.16 -6.36
CA ASN A 162 -15.57 -9.16 -7.30
C ASN A 162 -14.33 -8.44 -6.74
N GLY A 163 -13.32 -9.21 -6.36
CA GLY A 163 -12.18 -8.73 -5.58
C GLY A 163 -11.02 -8.12 -6.38
N PHE A 164 -11.00 -8.26 -7.71
CA PHE A 164 -9.88 -7.79 -8.55
C PHE A 164 -8.51 -8.35 -8.11
N ARG A 165 -8.52 -9.61 -7.65
CA ARG A 165 -7.41 -10.23 -6.91
C ARG A 165 -6.12 -10.32 -7.73
N MET A 166 -6.24 -10.46 -9.04
CA MET A 166 -5.09 -10.47 -9.96
C MET A 166 -4.13 -9.29 -9.74
N TYR A 167 -4.63 -8.12 -9.36
CA TYR A 167 -3.80 -6.93 -9.13
C TYR A 167 -3.26 -6.81 -7.70
N SER A 168 -3.70 -7.66 -6.78
CA SER A 168 -3.39 -7.55 -5.35
C SER A 168 -1.90 -7.76 -5.05
N PRO A 169 -1.20 -8.77 -5.63
CA PRO A 169 0.24 -8.92 -5.42
C PRO A 169 1.03 -7.65 -5.75
N PHE A 170 0.67 -6.99 -6.84
CA PHE A 170 1.31 -5.74 -7.23
C PHE A 170 0.93 -4.55 -6.35
N PHE A 171 -0.37 -4.24 -6.22
CA PHE A 171 -0.81 -3.04 -5.51
C PHE A 171 -0.56 -3.10 -4.00
N TYR A 172 -0.70 -4.27 -3.40
CA TYR A 172 -0.51 -4.45 -1.96
C TYR A 172 0.90 -4.89 -1.60
N GLY A 173 1.59 -5.60 -2.49
CA GLY A 173 2.91 -6.14 -2.22
C GLY A 173 4.02 -5.32 -2.88
N ILE A 174 4.14 -5.38 -4.21
CA ILE A 174 5.25 -4.76 -4.95
C ILE A 174 5.35 -3.25 -4.70
N MET A 175 4.23 -2.54 -4.58
CA MET A 175 4.24 -1.11 -4.25
C MET A 175 4.95 -0.80 -2.91
N GLU A 176 4.97 -1.73 -1.96
CA GLU A 176 5.63 -1.55 -0.66
C GLU A 176 7.16 -1.63 -0.72
N ILE A 177 7.75 -2.08 -1.83
CA ILE A 177 9.22 -2.06 -2.03
C ILE A 177 9.74 -0.62 -1.88
N SER A 178 9.05 0.36 -2.45
CA SER A 178 9.43 1.78 -2.31
C SER A 178 9.20 2.34 -0.89
N SER A 179 8.38 1.68 -0.06
CA SER A 179 8.19 2.06 1.34
C SER A 179 9.39 1.71 2.22
N LEU A 180 10.22 0.74 1.81
CA LEU A 180 11.41 0.34 2.56
C LEU A 180 12.47 1.47 2.68
N PRO A 181 12.96 2.06 1.57
CA PRO A 181 13.87 3.20 1.66
C PRO A 181 13.20 4.45 2.27
N LEU A 182 11.88 4.61 2.10
CA LEU A 182 11.10 5.68 2.74
C LEU A 182 11.15 5.59 4.26
N SER A 183 10.95 4.40 4.83
CA SER A 183 11.02 4.18 6.29
C SER A 183 12.40 4.56 6.82
N ILE A 184 13.47 4.11 6.16
CA ILE A 184 14.85 4.46 6.54
C ILE A 184 15.07 5.98 6.46
N MET A 185 14.65 6.60 5.37
CA MET A 185 14.75 8.06 5.18
C MET A 185 14.02 8.83 6.29
N ASN A 186 12.80 8.41 6.63
CA ASN A 186 12.01 9.04 7.69
C ASN A 186 12.66 8.87 9.06
N THR A 187 13.17 7.67 9.38
CA THR A 187 13.91 7.42 10.62
C THR A 187 15.13 8.32 10.75
N ILE A 188 15.93 8.49 9.69
CA ILE A 188 17.09 9.38 9.72
C ILE A 188 16.66 10.85 9.87
N LYS A 189 15.66 11.28 9.09
CA LYS A 189 15.16 12.67 9.09
C LYS A 189 14.58 13.10 10.44
N GLU A 190 13.95 12.19 11.16
CA GLU A 190 13.35 12.46 12.47
C GLU A 190 14.38 12.47 13.61
N ASN A 191 15.59 11.99 13.35
CA ASN A 191 16.69 11.95 14.30
C ASN A 191 17.89 12.80 13.79
N PRO A 192 17.72 14.12 13.59
CA PRO A 192 18.73 14.94 12.94
C PRO A 192 20.02 15.08 13.76
N ASP A 193 19.91 15.13 15.09
CA ASP A 193 21.04 15.36 15.98
C ASP A 193 21.97 14.14 16.11
N THR A 194 21.45 12.95 15.84
CA THR A 194 22.16 11.67 15.96
C THR A 194 22.38 11.06 14.58
N LEU A 195 21.34 10.47 13.99
CA LEU A 195 21.43 9.67 12.76
C LEU A 195 21.82 10.50 11.54
N GLN A 196 21.26 11.69 11.37
CA GLN A 196 21.56 12.50 10.19
C GLN A 196 23.00 13.04 10.19
N ARG A 197 23.53 13.40 11.36
CA ARG A 197 24.92 13.85 11.52
C ARG A 197 25.91 12.70 11.37
N GLN A 198 25.59 11.52 11.92
CA GLN A 198 26.47 10.35 11.88
C GLN A 198 26.45 9.65 10.51
N TYR A 199 25.30 9.61 9.84
CA TYR A 199 25.09 8.89 8.59
C TYR A 199 24.53 9.77 7.46
N PRO A 200 25.20 10.88 7.09
CA PRO A 200 24.73 11.77 6.02
C PRO A 200 24.68 11.07 4.66
N THR A 201 25.62 10.15 4.40
CA THR A 201 25.62 9.33 3.18
C THR A 201 24.41 8.40 3.13
N ALA A 202 24.08 7.73 4.24
CA ALA A 202 22.91 6.84 4.29
C ALA A 202 21.61 7.61 4.06
N ASN A 203 21.50 8.84 4.58
CA ASN A 203 20.37 9.72 4.31
C ASN A 203 20.27 10.10 2.82
N LEU A 204 21.39 10.43 2.17
CA LEU A 204 21.39 10.74 0.74
C LEU A 204 21.00 9.52 -0.09
N VAL A 205 21.60 8.36 0.20
CA VAL A 205 21.32 7.09 -0.48
C VAL A 205 19.85 6.72 -0.32
N SER A 206 19.31 6.71 0.90
CA SER A 206 17.91 6.35 1.13
C SER A 206 16.94 7.28 0.39
N ARG A 207 17.22 8.59 0.33
CA ARG A 207 16.43 9.57 -0.43
C ARG A 207 16.45 9.30 -1.93
N VAL A 208 17.61 9.01 -2.49
CA VAL A 208 17.77 8.72 -3.93
C VAL A 208 17.11 7.38 -4.26
N THR A 209 17.36 6.33 -3.46
CA THR A 209 16.75 5.01 -3.64
C THR A 209 15.23 5.07 -3.49
N PHE A 210 14.70 5.82 -2.53
CA PHE A 210 13.26 6.07 -2.41
C PHE A 210 12.71 6.76 -3.65
N GLY A 211 13.30 7.88 -4.07
CA GLY A 211 12.81 8.62 -5.24
C GLY A 211 12.84 7.78 -6.51
N ALA A 212 13.90 7.02 -6.75
CA ALA A 212 14.03 6.15 -7.92
C ALA A 212 13.02 4.98 -7.88
N SER A 213 12.95 4.26 -6.76
CA SER A 213 12.00 3.14 -6.61
C SER A 213 10.54 3.59 -6.66
N PHE A 214 10.20 4.74 -6.08
CA PHE A 214 8.86 5.32 -6.15
C PHE A 214 8.47 5.65 -7.58
N LEU A 215 9.32 6.36 -8.33
CA LEU A 215 9.04 6.72 -9.71
C LEU A 215 8.91 5.48 -10.61
N PHE A 216 9.78 4.48 -10.43
CA PHE A 216 9.71 3.27 -11.22
C PHE A 216 8.47 2.43 -10.89
N ILE A 217 8.28 2.08 -9.61
CA ILE A 217 7.24 1.13 -9.21
C ILE A 217 5.88 1.80 -9.15
N ARG A 218 5.75 2.89 -8.38
CA ARG A 218 4.46 3.52 -8.06
C ARG A 218 3.99 4.51 -9.12
N THR A 219 4.86 4.96 -10.03
CA THR A 219 4.47 5.81 -11.16
C THR A 219 4.50 5.04 -12.47
N TYR A 220 5.65 4.56 -12.92
CA TYR A 220 5.77 3.93 -14.24
C TYR A 220 5.02 2.59 -14.35
N LEU A 221 5.33 1.61 -13.48
CA LEU A 221 4.67 0.30 -13.52
C LEU A 221 3.17 0.40 -13.17
N CYS A 222 2.83 1.22 -12.18
CA CYS A 222 1.44 1.51 -11.83
C CYS A 222 0.65 2.13 -12.99
N ALA A 223 1.22 3.10 -13.72
CA ALA A 223 0.52 3.78 -14.81
C ALA A 223 0.08 2.84 -15.93
N TYR A 224 0.79 1.71 -16.12
CA TYR A 224 0.39 0.68 -17.07
C TYR A 224 -0.84 -0.13 -16.60
N ARG A 225 -0.93 -0.43 -15.29
CA ARG A 225 -1.99 -1.30 -14.72
C ARG A 225 -3.27 -0.54 -14.36
N TRP A 226 -3.13 0.70 -13.92
CA TRP A 226 -4.25 1.52 -13.43
C TRP A 226 -5.41 1.68 -14.43
N PRO A 227 -5.17 1.98 -15.73
CA PRO A 227 -6.27 2.17 -16.67
C PRO A 227 -7.18 0.94 -16.77
N ARG A 228 -6.60 -0.26 -16.82
CA ARG A 228 -7.37 -1.50 -16.91
C ARG A 228 -8.13 -1.78 -15.61
N PHE A 229 -7.47 -1.65 -14.46
CA PHE A 229 -8.12 -1.81 -13.16
C PHE A 229 -9.30 -0.85 -12.98
N LEU A 230 -9.10 0.46 -13.24
CA LEU A 230 -10.15 1.46 -13.09
C LEU A 230 -11.30 1.24 -14.08
N LEU A 231 -11.00 0.82 -15.32
CA LEU A 231 -12.02 0.50 -16.31
C LEU A 231 -12.90 -0.65 -15.83
N LEU A 232 -12.30 -1.77 -15.40
CA LEU A 232 -13.08 -2.94 -14.96
C LEU A 232 -13.87 -2.62 -13.70
N ASN A 233 -13.27 -1.89 -12.75
CA ASN A 233 -13.94 -1.48 -11.53
C ASN A 233 -15.14 -0.56 -11.81
N PHE A 234 -14.97 0.44 -12.68
CA PHE A 234 -16.05 1.28 -13.16
C PHE A 234 -17.14 0.45 -13.85
N MET A 235 -16.77 -0.52 -14.69
CA MET A 235 -17.74 -1.39 -15.37
C MET A 235 -18.54 -2.25 -14.38
N THR A 236 -17.91 -2.77 -13.32
CA THR A 236 -18.61 -3.50 -12.25
C THR A 236 -19.63 -2.59 -11.56
N VAL A 237 -19.29 -1.34 -11.27
CA VAL A 237 -20.22 -0.36 -10.70
C VAL A 237 -21.35 -0.01 -11.68
N TYR A 238 -21.00 0.25 -12.94
CA TYR A 238 -21.92 0.71 -13.99
C TYR A 238 -22.98 -0.34 -14.33
N THR A 239 -22.57 -1.60 -14.44
CA THR A 239 -23.43 -2.73 -14.86
C THR A 239 -24.36 -3.22 -13.77
N LYS A 240 -24.12 -2.88 -12.49
CA LYS A 240 -24.99 -3.27 -11.37
C LYS A 240 -26.25 -2.38 -11.35
N PRO A 241 -27.46 -2.91 -11.57
CA PRO A 241 -28.65 -2.06 -11.73
C PRO A 241 -29.14 -1.45 -10.41
N ALA A 242 -29.19 -2.23 -9.34
CA ALA A 242 -29.72 -1.81 -8.05
C ALA A 242 -28.69 -1.03 -7.22
N TRP A 243 -29.15 0.03 -6.54
CA TRP A 243 -28.39 0.78 -5.54
C TRP A 243 -28.48 0.11 -4.16
N ASP A 244 -27.83 -1.05 -4.04
CA ASP A 244 -27.65 -1.74 -2.76
C ASP A 244 -26.35 -1.31 -2.04
N LEU A 245 -26.13 -1.83 -0.82
CA LEU A 245 -24.93 -1.53 -0.05
C LEU A 245 -23.65 -1.96 -0.78
N HIS A 246 -23.69 -3.04 -1.57
CA HIS A 246 -22.54 -3.50 -2.34
C HIS A 246 -22.17 -2.49 -3.43
N LYS A 247 -23.15 -1.97 -4.20
CA LYS A 247 -22.88 -0.94 -5.21
C LYS A 247 -22.32 0.34 -4.58
N ILE A 248 -22.85 0.76 -3.44
CA ILE A 248 -22.34 1.92 -2.69
C ILE A 248 -20.88 1.67 -2.29
N PHE A 249 -20.57 0.50 -1.74
CA PHE A 249 -19.21 0.13 -1.35
C PHE A 249 -18.26 0.14 -2.55
N MET A 250 -18.66 -0.40 -3.69
CA MET A 250 -17.85 -0.39 -4.92
C MET A 250 -17.64 1.03 -5.47
N VAL A 251 -18.62 1.93 -5.38
CA VAL A 251 -18.44 3.35 -5.73
C VAL A 251 -17.41 4.03 -4.82
N VAL A 252 -17.47 3.76 -3.51
CA VAL A 252 -16.49 4.28 -2.54
C VAL A 252 -15.10 3.74 -2.86
N GLN A 253 -14.98 2.44 -3.10
CA GLN A 253 -13.72 1.82 -3.49
C GLN A 253 -13.16 2.46 -4.77
N PHE A 254 -14.00 2.65 -5.81
CA PHE A 254 -13.58 3.25 -7.08
C PHE A 254 -13.03 4.67 -6.86
N SER A 255 -13.74 5.45 -6.07
CA SER A 255 -13.37 6.83 -5.73
C SER A 255 -12.04 6.87 -4.97
N LEU A 256 -11.84 5.96 -4.02
CA LEU A 256 -10.60 5.84 -3.26
C LEU A 256 -9.43 5.36 -4.13
N ALA A 257 -9.68 4.46 -5.09
CA ALA A 257 -8.69 4.03 -6.05
C ALA A 257 -8.21 5.20 -6.93
N VAL A 258 -9.13 6.01 -7.45
CA VAL A 258 -8.81 7.25 -8.19
C VAL A 258 -8.03 8.22 -7.31
N PHE A 259 -8.46 8.43 -6.05
CA PHE A 259 -7.75 9.27 -5.10
C PHE A 259 -6.31 8.79 -4.85
N LEU A 260 -6.12 7.52 -4.52
CA LEU A 260 -4.80 6.93 -4.25
C LEU A 260 -3.87 7.06 -5.45
N ASN A 261 -4.39 6.84 -6.68
CA ASN A 261 -3.63 7.02 -7.91
C ASN A 261 -3.16 8.47 -8.10
N ASN A 262 -4.06 9.45 -7.90
CA ASN A 262 -3.71 10.87 -7.99
C ASN A 262 -2.67 11.29 -6.94
N VAL A 263 -2.77 10.75 -5.73
CA VAL A 263 -1.77 10.96 -4.68
C VAL A 263 -0.40 10.46 -5.13
N GLN A 264 -0.30 9.31 -5.82
CA GLN A 264 0.99 8.83 -6.34
C GLN A 264 1.61 9.83 -7.33
N PHE A 265 0.82 10.36 -8.28
CA PHE A 265 1.33 11.34 -9.25
C PHE A 265 1.74 12.66 -8.59
N TYR A 266 1.01 13.11 -7.57
CA TYR A 266 1.39 14.28 -6.78
C TYR A 266 2.76 14.10 -6.11
N TRP A 267 2.98 12.94 -5.46
CA TRP A 267 4.28 12.63 -4.85
C TRP A 267 5.39 12.48 -5.90
N ALA A 268 5.11 11.86 -7.05
CA ALA A 268 6.04 11.77 -8.16
C ALA A 268 6.52 13.16 -8.62
N PHE A 269 5.58 14.10 -8.77
CA PHE A 269 5.90 15.49 -9.08
C PHE A 269 6.81 16.14 -8.01
N LEU A 270 6.53 15.93 -6.73
CA LEU A 270 7.38 16.44 -5.64
C LEU A 270 8.79 15.83 -5.65
N ILE A 271 8.91 14.54 -5.94
CA ILE A 271 10.20 13.83 -6.04
C ILE A 271 11.01 14.38 -7.22
N LEU A 272 10.40 14.54 -8.39
CA LEU A 272 11.05 15.12 -9.57
C LEU A 272 11.52 16.55 -9.31
N LYS A 273 10.70 17.37 -8.64
CA LYS A 273 11.11 18.71 -8.19
C LYS A 273 12.28 18.65 -7.21
N GLY A 274 12.31 17.64 -6.33
CA GLY A 274 13.41 17.37 -5.42
C GLY A 274 14.71 17.05 -6.18
N PHE A 275 14.67 16.18 -7.18
CA PHE A 275 15.83 15.85 -8.01
C PHE A 275 16.28 17.01 -8.89
N ALA A 276 15.37 17.77 -9.47
CA ALA A 276 15.72 18.97 -10.24
C ALA A 276 16.51 19.99 -9.38
N LYS A 277 16.16 20.15 -8.10
CA LYS A 277 16.93 21.01 -7.18
C LYS A 277 18.33 20.49 -6.84
N LEU A 278 18.56 19.18 -6.95
CA LEU A 278 19.89 18.60 -6.74
C LEU A 278 20.79 18.78 -7.96
N LEU A 279 20.20 18.74 -9.17
CA LEU A 279 20.94 18.86 -10.44
C LEU A 279 21.15 20.32 -10.87
N LEU A 280 20.20 21.21 -10.58
CA LEU A 280 20.29 22.61 -10.96
C LEU A 280 21.12 23.38 -9.93
N PRO A 281 22.11 24.19 -10.35
CA PRO A 281 22.89 24.99 -9.44
C PRO A 281 21.96 25.94 -8.66
N SER A 282 22.03 25.88 -7.33
CA SER A 282 21.28 26.79 -6.46
C SER A 282 21.62 28.22 -6.90
N LYS A 283 20.62 28.98 -7.37
CA LYS A 283 20.78 30.42 -7.60
C LYS A 283 21.18 31.01 -6.26
N LYS A 284 22.47 31.31 -6.07
CA LYS A 284 22.99 32.00 -4.90
C LYS A 284 22.13 33.24 -4.74
N THR A 285 21.22 33.22 -3.76
CA THR A 285 20.46 34.40 -3.38
C THR A 285 21.52 35.40 -2.97
N LYS A 286 21.72 36.45 -3.79
CA LYS A 286 22.64 37.54 -3.45
C LYS A 286 22.17 38.07 -2.10
N THR A 287 22.89 37.72 -1.03
CA THR A 287 22.71 38.33 0.27
C THR A 287 22.86 39.82 0.03
N LYS A 288 21.78 40.59 0.20
CA LYS A 288 21.89 42.04 0.29
C LYS A 288 22.82 42.30 1.49
N LYS A 289 24.07 42.60 1.19
CA LYS A 289 24.89 43.42 2.09
C LYS A 289 24.26 44.81 2.09
N THR A 290 24.24 45.43 3.26
CA THR A 290 23.68 46.73 3.67
C THR A 290 22.24 46.69 4.11
#